data_AF-A0A1I3YLG5-F1
#
_entry.id   AF-A0A1I3YLG5-F1
#
_cell.length_a   1.000
_cell.length_b   1.000
_cell.length_c   1.000
_cell.angle_alpha   90.00
_cell.angle_beta   90.00
_cell.angle_gamma   90.00
#
_symmetry.space_group_name_H-M   'P 1'
#
loop_
_entity.id
_entity.type
_entity.pdbx_description
1 polymer ?
#
loop_
_entity_poly.entity_id
_entity_poly.type
_entity_poly.pdbx_seq_one_letter_code
_entity_poly.pdbx_strand_id
1 'polypeptide(L)'
;MLKWFVQASGVAAAVLHASSGYAQAQGPVLKPGAAQNFQTCDGYGAPNGNGDGITKAASGFLGIFIPEPKSGDTGLRGMTVSAFGIEACTDALANTERLLPQYHIRRASLLRARAIHRFGTNDKRGAQADLDAADAEGAIESDRFYLRSMGLGNQLLRAYFVLSEGQAERAATLTRETAKARPYSGAIQRLANVMLFNAERNPDARYAALDADATLNPNMRRVPLEAAADRLDWAKVIETRAQLDFTPPKQHQAGFLMEDYPLVLARLFVDRFRFDTLTSFALAAQGRDADSRALLNALAQRLEPLKADLPLQPNGSKQPRVQRDAHRYLQAYHYELKQQLAAARADATLMELARRGDTQAFLKEAERRSVPHNGRGLAMLRALREAKASNAALDALEATLTEAKARHDRDPIPLTVDQLYRIAPAPETRGRVPKYASSKALLGDSGNGFILDMDGVVQLVSFEGMNASEAVVEELALLKAAEEALAAGKDRFALLDKDAVGRSSMYGYMGFGRPIASGYIVNLRVIRFGPEGPPPGYEAFATRAIAAREVIDALAPVYEVETANAKP
;
A
#
# COMPACT_ATOMS: atom_id res chain seq x y z
N MET A 1 4.40 5.20 -11.51
CA MET A 1 5.40 5.57 -10.47
C MET A 1 6.42 4.47 -10.18
N LEU A 2 6.07 3.19 -10.02
CA LEU A 2 7.08 2.10 -9.92
C LEU A 2 7.89 1.87 -11.22
N LYS A 3 7.36 2.20 -12.40
CA LYS A 3 8.04 1.96 -13.70
C LYS A 3 9.17 2.93 -14.04
N TRP A 4 9.16 4.17 -13.54
CA TRP A 4 10.20 5.17 -13.86
C TRP A 4 11.48 4.99 -13.03
N PHE A 5 11.40 4.34 -11.88
CA PHE A 5 12.55 4.22 -10.98
C PHE A 5 13.42 2.98 -11.19
N VAL A 6 12.93 1.96 -11.91
CA VAL A 6 13.79 0.86 -12.39
C VAL A 6 14.64 1.29 -13.60
N GLN A 7 14.30 2.40 -14.28
CA GLN A 7 14.98 2.84 -15.50
C GLN A 7 16.19 3.78 -15.28
N ALA A 8 16.43 4.29 -14.06
CA ALA A 8 17.55 5.21 -13.80
C ALA A 8 18.90 4.49 -13.49
N SER A 9 18.89 3.16 -13.36
CA SER A 9 20.10 2.33 -13.28
C SER A 9 20.26 1.62 -14.62
N GLY A 10 21.20 2.08 -15.45
CA GLY A 10 21.39 1.62 -16.82
C GLY A 10 21.58 0.11 -16.96
N VAL A 11 20.48 -0.61 -17.20
CA VAL A 11 20.40 -1.82 -18.00
C VAL A 11 19.14 -1.69 -18.85
N ALA A 12 19.32 -1.27 -20.10
CA ALA A 12 18.25 -1.21 -21.08
C ALA A 12 17.83 -2.64 -21.45
N ALA A 13 16.85 -3.20 -20.74
CA ALA A 13 16.02 -4.26 -21.28
C ALA A 13 14.89 -3.60 -22.08
N ALA A 14 15.11 -3.44 -23.38
CA ALA A 14 14.05 -3.13 -24.32
C ALA A 14 13.01 -4.27 -24.25
N VAL A 15 11.91 -4.05 -23.55
CA VAL A 15 10.69 -4.86 -23.75
C VAL A 15 10.08 -4.36 -25.05
N LEU A 16 10.65 -4.82 -26.16
CA LEU A 16 9.93 -4.86 -27.43
C LEU A 16 8.66 -5.67 -27.16
N HIS A 17 7.50 -5.02 -27.26
CA HIS A 17 6.24 -5.71 -27.50
C HIS A 17 6.33 -6.30 -28.92
N ALA A 18 7.08 -7.39 -29.04
CA ALA A 18 6.82 -8.34 -30.09
C ALA A 18 5.40 -8.84 -29.83
N SER A 19 4.46 -8.40 -30.65
CA SER A 19 3.25 -9.18 -30.94
C SER A 19 3.68 -10.46 -31.66
N SER A 20 4.49 -11.28 -30.99
CA SER A 20 4.65 -12.69 -31.32
C SER A 20 3.25 -13.27 -31.23
N GLY A 21 2.74 -13.78 -32.34
CA GLY A 21 1.55 -14.62 -32.34
C GLY A 21 1.79 -15.73 -31.32
N TYR A 22 1.26 -15.55 -30.11
CA TYR A 22 1.22 -16.60 -29.12
C TYR A 22 0.35 -17.68 -29.74
N ALA A 23 0.98 -18.71 -30.29
CA ALA A 23 0.32 -19.99 -30.46
C ALA A 23 -0.36 -20.27 -29.13
N GLN A 24 -1.69 -20.31 -29.14
CA GLN A 24 -2.48 -20.64 -27.97
C GLN A 24 -2.05 -22.05 -27.56
N ALA A 25 -1.09 -22.13 -26.64
CA ALA A 25 -0.77 -23.39 -25.99
C ALA A 25 -2.09 -23.87 -25.40
N GLN A 26 -2.59 -25.00 -25.90
CA GLN A 26 -3.80 -25.61 -25.38
C GLN A 26 -3.58 -25.79 -23.88
N GLY A 27 -4.39 -25.08 -23.08
CA GLY A 27 -4.33 -25.19 -21.62
C GLY A 27 -4.50 -26.66 -21.20
N PRO A 28 -3.98 -27.06 -20.04
CA PRO A 28 -4.16 -28.43 -19.55
C PRO A 28 -5.66 -28.75 -19.48
N VAL A 29 -6.09 -29.87 -20.04
CA VAL A 29 -7.52 -30.25 -20.06
C VAL A 29 -8.11 -30.25 -18.64
N LEU A 30 -9.18 -29.49 -18.40
CA LEU A 30 -9.90 -29.50 -17.12
C LEU A 30 -10.55 -30.88 -16.93
N LYS A 31 -10.32 -31.50 -15.77
CA LYS A 31 -11.13 -32.64 -15.34
C LYS A 31 -12.39 -32.10 -14.66
N PRO A 32 -13.61 -32.43 -15.13
CA PRO A 32 -14.83 -31.98 -14.48
C PRO A 32 -14.88 -32.36 -13.00
N GLY A 33 -15.38 -31.45 -12.17
CA GLY A 33 -15.48 -31.61 -10.72
C GLY A 33 -14.14 -31.61 -9.96
N ALA A 34 -13.02 -31.33 -10.61
CA ALA A 34 -11.71 -31.37 -9.96
C ALA A 34 -11.52 -30.21 -8.96
N ALA A 35 -10.95 -30.52 -7.79
CA ALA A 35 -10.61 -29.51 -6.77
C ALA A 35 -9.70 -28.40 -7.31
N GLN A 36 -8.86 -28.69 -8.31
CA GLN A 36 -7.99 -27.69 -8.94
C GLN A 36 -8.77 -26.56 -9.62
N ASN A 37 -9.99 -26.82 -10.10
CA ASN A 37 -10.76 -25.87 -10.89
C ASN A 37 -11.18 -24.67 -10.05
N PHE A 38 -11.42 -24.86 -8.74
CA PHE A 38 -11.64 -23.78 -7.78
C PHE A 38 -10.44 -22.82 -7.71
N GLN A 39 -9.24 -23.37 -7.54
CA GLN A 39 -8.02 -22.57 -7.46
C GLN A 39 -7.65 -21.91 -8.79
N THR A 40 -7.85 -22.62 -9.90
CA THR A 40 -7.66 -22.05 -11.24
C THR A 40 -8.65 -20.92 -11.50
N CYS A 41 -9.88 -21.03 -10.99
CA CYS A 41 -10.90 -20.00 -11.12
C CYS A 41 -10.54 -18.75 -10.31
N ASP A 42 -10.46 -18.85 -8.98
CA ASP A 42 -10.44 -17.65 -8.13
C ASP A 42 -9.27 -17.57 -7.15
N GLY A 43 -8.31 -18.50 -7.26
CA GLY A 43 -7.07 -18.51 -6.48
C GLY A 43 -7.19 -19.17 -5.10
N TYR A 44 -8.41 -19.39 -4.59
CA TYR A 44 -8.62 -20.05 -3.29
C TYR A 44 -8.69 -21.56 -3.45
N GLY A 45 -8.32 -22.32 -2.40
CA GLY A 45 -8.39 -23.78 -2.46
C GLY A 45 -9.84 -24.30 -2.46
N ALA A 46 -10.04 -25.57 -2.82
CA ALA A 46 -11.38 -26.14 -2.96
C ALA A 46 -12.10 -26.25 -1.61
N PRO A 47 -13.44 -26.00 -1.57
CA PRO A 47 -14.25 -26.27 -0.39
C PRO A 47 -14.38 -27.78 -0.12
N ASN A 48 -14.72 -28.10 1.12
CA ASN A 48 -15.09 -29.44 1.57
C ASN A 48 -16.17 -29.35 2.65
N GLY A 49 -16.59 -30.47 3.24
CA GLY A 49 -17.64 -30.46 4.28
C GLY A 49 -17.30 -29.69 5.56
N ASN A 50 -16.03 -29.33 5.78
CA ASN A 50 -15.57 -28.65 7.00
C ASN A 50 -15.34 -27.14 6.81
N GLY A 51 -15.28 -26.65 5.58
CA GLY A 51 -14.99 -25.25 5.27
C GLY A 51 -15.14 -24.92 3.78
N ASP A 52 -15.44 -23.65 3.52
CA ASP A 52 -15.67 -23.12 2.17
C ASP A 52 -14.37 -22.76 1.43
N GLY A 53 -13.22 -22.81 2.11
CA GLY A 53 -11.92 -22.46 1.55
C GLY A 53 -11.67 -20.96 1.40
N ILE A 54 -12.58 -20.11 1.88
CA ILE A 54 -12.42 -18.65 1.90
C ILE A 54 -12.56 -18.14 3.33
N THR A 55 -13.70 -18.37 3.96
CA THR A 55 -14.05 -17.86 5.29
C THR A 55 -13.58 -18.80 6.39
N LYS A 56 -13.58 -20.10 6.08
CA LYS A 56 -13.05 -21.15 6.94
C LYS A 56 -12.19 -22.09 6.11
N ALA A 57 -10.97 -22.34 6.59
CA ALA A 57 -10.07 -23.29 5.95
C ALA A 57 -10.77 -24.66 5.81
N ALA A 58 -10.64 -25.26 4.63
CA ALA A 58 -11.24 -26.55 4.33
C ALA A 58 -10.29 -27.66 4.83
N SER A 59 -10.22 -27.84 6.16
CA SER A 59 -9.30 -28.78 6.80
C SER A 59 -9.83 -30.23 6.83
N GLY A 60 -8.92 -31.21 6.97
CA GLY A 60 -9.24 -32.63 7.07
C GLY A 60 -9.79 -33.02 8.45
N PHE A 61 -10.18 -34.28 8.62
CA PHE A 61 -10.65 -34.85 9.89
C PHE A 61 -9.67 -34.51 11.03
N LEU A 62 -10.16 -33.91 12.13
CA LEU A 62 -9.40 -33.41 13.29
C LEU A 62 -8.53 -32.15 13.10
N GLY A 63 -8.49 -31.51 11.93
CA GLY A 63 -7.67 -30.29 11.73
C GLY A 63 -6.15 -30.49 11.82
N ILE A 64 -5.68 -31.73 12.04
CA ILE A 64 -4.26 -32.10 12.20
C ILE A 64 -3.70 -32.70 10.89
N PHE A 65 -4.55 -33.34 10.08
CA PHE A 65 -4.13 -33.84 8.78
C PHE A 65 -4.13 -32.69 7.78
N ILE A 66 -2.93 -32.33 7.31
CA ILE A 66 -2.72 -31.49 6.13
C ILE A 66 -3.61 -32.11 5.06
N PRO A 67 -4.70 -31.46 4.65
CA PRO A 67 -5.59 -32.09 3.71
C PRO A 67 -4.83 -32.14 2.36
N GLU A 68 -5.33 -32.89 1.38
CA GLU A 68 -4.67 -33.06 0.07
C GLU A 68 -3.96 -31.77 -0.38
N PRO A 69 -2.83 -31.80 -1.12
CA PRO A 69 -2.05 -30.60 -1.52
C PRO A 69 -2.80 -29.42 -2.19
N LYS A 70 -4.13 -29.49 -2.29
CA LYS A 70 -5.11 -28.63 -2.97
C LYS A 70 -6.36 -28.29 -2.13
N SER A 71 -6.48 -28.75 -0.88
CA SER A 71 -7.57 -28.36 0.02
C SER A 71 -7.45 -26.91 0.49
N GLY A 72 -8.60 -26.24 0.65
CA GLY A 72 -8.78 -24.81 1.00
C GLY A 72 -7.87 -24.23 2.06
N ASP A 73 -6.79 -23.59 1.62
CA ASP A 73 -6.17 -22.46 2.31
C ASP A 73 -7.01 -21.21 1.99
N THR A 74 -7.23 -20.36 3.01
CA THR A 74 -7.90 -19.06 2.88
C THR A 74 -7.02 -18.00 2.19
N GLY A 75 -5.75 -18.32 1.93
CA GLY A 75 -4.81 -17.53 1.16
C GLY A 75 -5.18 -17.46 -0.31
N LEU A 76 -5.39 -16.24 -0.80
CA LEU A 76 -5.61 -15.97 -2.22
C LEU A 76 -4.31 -16.19 -3.00
N ARG A 77 -4.36 -17.02 -4.05
CA ARG A 77 -3.28 -17.11 -5.05
C ARG A 77 -3.60 -16.23 -6.25
N GLY A 78 -2.57 -15.75 -6.94
CA GLY A 78 -2.76 -15.03 -8.21
C GLY A 78 -3.44 -15.93 -9.24
N MET A 79 -4.26 -15.33 -10.11
CA MET A 79 -4.96 -16.04 -11.18
C MET A 79 -4.59 -15.47 -12.54
N THR A 80 -4.52 -16.33 -13.56
CA THR A 80 -4.23 -15.90 -14.93
C THR A 80 -5.53 -15.72 -15.70
N VAL A 81 -5.85 -14.48 -16.06
CA VAL A 81 -7.05 -14.13 -16.82
C VAL A 81 -7.05 -14.84 -18.17
N SER A 82 -8.00 -15.76 -18.41
CA SER A 82 -8.07 -16.58 -19.62
C SER A 82 -9.48 -17.16 -19.84
N ALA A 83 -9.77 -17.64 -21.06
CA ALA A 83 -10.99 -18.40 -21.35
C ALA A 83 -11.05 -19.72 -20.54
N PHE A 84 -9.88 -20.34 -20.32
CA PHE A 84 -9.72 -21.49 -19.44
C PHE A 84 -10.20 -21.23 -18.01
N GLY A 85 -9.95 -20.02 -17.49
CA GLY A 85 -10.48 -19.58 -16.19
C GLY A 85 -12.01 -19.53 -16.15
N ILE A 86 -12.67 -19.15 -17.25
CA ILE A 86 -14.14 -19.15 -17.35
C ILE A 86 -14.70 -20.57 -17.22
N GLU A 87 -14.08 -21.53 -17.92
CA GLU A 87 -14.46 -22.95 -17.85
C GLU A 87 -14.23 -23.51 -16.44
N ALA A 88 -13.07 -23.21 -15.84
CA ALA A 88 -12.75 -23.64 -14.48
C ALA A 88 -13.75 -23.09 -13.45
N CYS A 89 -14.13 -21.81 -13.56
CA CYS A 89 -15.17 -21.23 -12.71
C CYS A 89 -16.54 -21.86 -12.94
N THR A 90 -16.88 -22.14 -14.20
CA THR A 90 -18.18 -22.74 -14.54
C THR A 90 -18.30 -24.15 -13.98
N ASP A 91 -17.25 -24.97 -14.09
CA ASP A 91 -17.19 -26.29 -13.47
C ASP A 91 -17.21 -26.21 -11.94
N ALA A 92 -16.45 -25.30 -11.33
CA ALA A 92 -16.43 -25.10 -9.89
C ALA A 92 -17.81 -24.70 -9.34
N LEU A 93 -18.54 -23.82 -10.05
CA LEU A 93 -19.91 -23.41 -9.72
C LEU A 93 -20.92 -24.56 -9.86
N ALA A 94 -20.70 -25.49 -10.79
CA ALA A 94 -21.55 -26.65 -11.00
C ALA A 94 -21.28 -27.80 -10.02
N ASN A 95 -20.17 -27.75 -9.26
CA ASN A 95 -19.76 -28.80 -8.33
C ASN A 95 -20.53 -28.74 -7.00
N THR A 96 -21.77 -29.23 -7.01
CA THR A 96 -22.66 -29.23 -5.83
C THR A 96 -22.20 -30.16 -4.70
N GLU A 97 -21.33 -31.12 -4.98
CA GLU A 97 -20.76 -32.01 -3.95
C GLU A 97 -19.80 -31.26 -3.02
N ARG A 98 -19.04 -30.30 -3.56
CA ARG A 98 -18.08 -29.49 -2.79
C ARG A 98 -18.65 -28.12 -2.41
N LEU A 99 -19.41 -27.51 -3.31
CA LEU A 99 -19.99 -26.19 -3.13
C LEU A 99 -21.37 -26.30 -2.50
N LEU A 100 -21.38 -26.62 -1.20
CA LEU A 100 -22.60 -26.84 -0.44
C LEU A 100 -23.55 -25.63 -0.45
N PRO A 101 -24.87 -25.83 -0.29
CA PRO A 101 -25.85 -24.74 -0.36
C PRO A 101 -25.59 -23.57 0.60
N GLN A 102 -24.97 -23.79 1.75
CA GLN A 102 -24.63 -22.72 2.70
C GLN A 102 -23.39 -21.89 2.31
N TYR A 103 -22.61 -22.29 1.30
CA TYR A 103 -21.38 -21.60 0.90
C TYR A 103 -21.64 -20.43 -0.07
N HIS A 104 -22.52 -19.50 0.34
CA HIS A 104 -22.94 -18.36 -0.47
C HIS A 104 -21.78 -17.41 -0.83
N ILE A 105 -20.92 -17.02 0.13
CA ILE A 105 -19.80 -16.12 -0.21
C ILE A 105 -18.77 -16.83 -1.11
N ARG A 106 -18.66 -18.16 -1.03
CA ARG A 106 -17.81 -18.94 -1.95
C ARG A 106 -18.36 -18.88 -3.37
N ARG A 107 -19.67 -19.06 -3.56
CA ARG A 107 -20.33 -18.86 -4.87
C ARG A 107 -20.13 -17.44 -5.39
N ALA A 108 -20.34 -16.43 -4.54
CA ALA A 108 -20.11 -15.03 -4.92
C ALA A 108 -18.66 -14.79 -5.38
N SER A 109 -17.67 -15.43 -4.75
CA SER A 109 -16.25 -15.29 -5.12
C SER A 109 -15.95 -15.91 -6.48
N LEU A 110 -16.46 -17.12 -6.74
CA LEU A 110 -16.31 -17.81 -8.02
C LEU A 110 -16.98 -17.02 -9.16
N LEU A 111 -18.17 -16.45 -8.91
CA LEU A 111 -18.87 -15.58 -9.85
C LEU A 111 -18.06 -14.30 -10.15
N ARG A 112 -17.56 -13.62 -9.10
CA ARG A 112 -16.69 -12.45 -9.24
C ARG A 112 -15.43 -12.74 -10.07
N ALA A 113 -14.78 -13.88 -9.83
CA ALA A 113 -13.61 -14.30 -10.62
C ALA A 113 -13.98 -14.64 -12.06
N ARG A 114 -15.11 -15.32 -12.30
CA ARG A 114 -15.62 -15.57 -13.65
C ARG A 114 -15.92 -14.27 -14.40
N ALA A 115 -16.46 -13.27 -13.72
CA ALA A 115 -16.66 -11.94 -14.30
C ALA A 115 -15.36 -11.32 -14.80
N ILE A 116 -14.29 -11.42 -14.02
CA ILE A 116 -12.95 -10.94 -14.40
C ILE A 116 -12.41 -11.68 -15.63
N HIS A 117 -12.56 -13.01 -15.66
CA HIS A 117 -12.16 -13.81 -16.82
C HIS A 117 -12.94 -13.45 -18.08
N ARG A 118 -14.27 -13.30 -17.97
CA ARG A 118 -15.15 -12.87 -19.06
C ARG A 118 -14.78 -11.48 -19.57
N PHE A 119 -14.57 -10.53 -18.66
CA PHE A 119 -14.17 -9.18 -19.03
C PHE A 119 -12.82 -9.19 -19.77
N GLY A 120 -11.82 -9.93 -19.27
CA GLY A 120 -10.52 -10.05 -19.91
C GLY A 120 -10.51 -10.78 -21.26
N THR A 121 -11.57 -11.53 -21.56
CA THR A 121 -11.81 -12.19 -22.87
C THR A 121 -12.85 -11.45 -23.71
N ASN A 122 -13.17 -10.20 -23.34
CA ASN A 122 -14.09 -9.29 -24.03
C ASN A 122 -15.59 -9.69 -23.99
N ASP A 123 -15.99 -10.62 -23.12
CA ASP A 123 -17.40 -10.88 -22.78
C ASP A 123 -17.88 -9.95 -21.67
N LYS A 124 -18.06 -8.67 -22.01
CA LYS A 124 -18.45 -7.63 -21.04
C LYS A 124 -19.85 -7.84 -20.45
N ARG A 125 -20.79 -8.31 -21.27
CA ARG A 125 -22.17 -8.58 -20.83
C ARG A 125 -22.22 -9.75 -19.85
N GLY A 126 -21.53 -10.84 -20.16
CA GLY A 126 -21.43 -11.98 -19.26
C GLY A 126 -20.67 -11.64 -17.98
N ALA A 127 -19.70 -10.72 -18.04
CA ALA A 127 -19.01 -10.23 -16.85
C ALA A 127 -19.95 -9.45 -15.91
N GLN A 128 -20.74 -8.52 -16.45
CA GLN A 128 -21.71 -7.77 -15.66
C GLN A 128 -22.76 -8.70 -15.02
N ALA A 129 -23.28 -9.66 -15.79
CA ALA A 129 -24.27 -10.63 -15.30
C ALA A 129 -23.71 -11.48 -14.15
N ASP A 130 -22.42 -11.86 -14.20
CA ASP A 130 -21.77 -12.59 -13.12
C ASP A 130 -21.57 -11.72 -11.86
N LEU A 131 -21.29 -10.42 -11.98
CA LEU A 131 -21.23 -9.52 -10.83
C LEU A 131 -22.61 -9.34 -10.18
N ASP A 132 -23.67 -9.24 -11.00
CA ASP A 132 -25.05 -9.13 -10.50
C ASP A 132 -25.47 -10.42 -9.77
N ALA A 133 -25.09 -11.59 -10.31
CA ALA A 133 -25.30 -12.88 -9.64
C ALA A 133 -24.46 -13.00 -8.36
N ALA A 134 -23.23 -12.49 -8.33
CA ALA A 134 -22.39 -12.49 -7.13
C ALA A 134 -23.03 -11.67 -6.01
N ASP A 135 -23.56 -10.48 -6.32
CA ASP A 135 -24.29 -9.65 -5.36
C ASP A 135 -25.56 -10.31 -4.85
N ALA A 136 -26.29 -11.04 -5.71
CA ALA A 136 -27.45 -11.81 -5.29
C ALA A 136 -27.07 -12.92 -4.29
N GLU A 137 -25.98 -13.65 -4.51
CA GLU A 137 -25.48 -14.68 -3.58
C GLU A 137 -25.08 -14.07 -2.22
N GLY A 138 -24.37 -12.95 -2.22
CA GLY A 138 -23.95 -12.30 -0.98
C GLY A 138 -25.09 -11.61 -0.20
N ALA A 139 -26.21 -11.32 -0.86
CA ALA A 139 -27.38 -10.71 -0.23
C ALA A 139 -28.26 -11.70 0.56
N ILE A 140 -28.11 -13.02 0.35
CA ILE A 140 -29.02 -14.06 0.91
C ILE A 140 -29.11 -14.00 2.45
N GLU A 141 -28.03 -13.62 3.14
CA GLU A 141 -28.02 -13.50 4.61
C GLU A 141 -28.10 -12.04 5.11
N SER A 142 -28.26 -11.07 4.20
CA SER A 142 -28.11 -9.64 4.52
C SER A 142 -26.83 -9.34 5.32
N ASP A 143 -25.75 -10.08 5.03
CA ASP A 143 -24.50 -9.96 5.76
C ASP A 143 -23.88 -8.58 5.48
N ARG A 144 -23.91 -7.71 6.49
CA ARG A 144 -23.28 -6.38 6.43
C ARG A 144 -21.79 -6.46 6.11
N PHE A 145 -21.10 -7.54 6.46
CA PHE A 145 -19.69 -7.74 6.14
C PHE A 145 -19.47 -8.05 4.66
N TYR A 146 -20.40 -8.76 4.00
CA TYR A 146 -20.38 -8.92 2.56
C TYR A 146 -20.47 -7.56 1.86
N LEU A 147 -21.47 -6.75 2.24
CA LEU A 147 -21.71 -5.43 1.64
C LEU A 147 -20.50 -4.49 1.80
N ARG A 148 -19.77 -4.58 2.93
CA ARG A 148 -18.57 -3.78 3.22
C ARG A 148 -17.27 -4.35 2.64
N SER A 149 -17.30 -5.57 2.09
CA SER A 149 -16.14 -6.22 1.52
C SER A 149 -16.35 -6.53 0.03
N MET A 150 -16.79 -7.74 -0.30
CA MET A 150 -16.96 -8.19 -1.67
C MET A 150 -17.96 -7.35 -2.47
N GLY A 151 -19.04 -6.86 -1.84
CA GLY A 151 -19.99 -5.96 -2.50
C GLY A 151 -19.31 -4.68 -3.01
N LEU A 152 -18.49 -4.04 -2.17
CA LEU A 152 -17.65 -2.90 -2.58
C LEU A 152 -16.63 -3.30 -3.67
N GLY A 153 -16.04 -4.49 -3.55
CA GLY A 153 -15.16 -5.03 -4.59
C GLY A 153 -15.86 -5.18 -5.95
N ASN A 154 -17.10 -5.66 -5.97
CA ASN A 154 -17.91 -5.77 -7.18
C ASN A 154 -18.25 -4.40 -7.74
N GLN A 155 -18.54 -3.39 -6.90
CA GLN A 155 -18.79 -2.02 -7.34
C GLN A 155 -17.53 -1.40 -7.99
N LEU A 156 -16.34 -1.64 -7.43
CA LEU A 156 -15.07 -1.18 -8.03
C LEU A 156 -14.76 -1.91 -9.35
N LEU A 157 -15.10 -3.19 -9.47
CA LEU A 157 -15.02 -3.92 -10.74
C LEU A 157 -15.96 -3.31 -11.79
N ARG A 158 -17.19 -2.96 -11.42
CA ARG A 158 -18.12 -2.25 -12.32
C ARG A 158 -17.58 -0.88 -12.72
N ALA A 159 -17.01 -0.12 -11.77
CA ALA A 159 -16.37 1.16 -12.06
C ALA A 159 -15.23 1.00 -13.09
N TYR A 160 -14.42 -0.06 -12.95
CA TYR A 160 -13.37 -0.39 -13.90
C TYR A 160 -13.89 -0.82 -15.27
N PHE A 161 -14.94 -1.64 -15.32
CA PHE A 161 -15.55 -2.06 -16.58
C PHE A 161 -16.09 -0.85 -17.36
N VAL A 162 -16.84 0.05 -16.72
CA VAL A 162 -17.37 1.24 -17.40
C VAL A 162 -16.27 2.24 -17.76
N LEU A 163 -15.19 2.34 -16.96
CA LEU A 163 -14.01 3.14 -17.31
C LEU A 163 -13.35 2.64 -18.60
N SER A 164 -13.22 1.31 -18.75
CA SER A 164 -12.66 0.70 -19.97
C SER A 164 -13.51 0.93 -21.23
N GLU A 165 -14.77 1.30 -21.05
CA GLU A 165 -15.71 1.66 -22.13
C GLU A 165 -15.71 3.16 -22.41
N GLY A 166 -14.85 3.95 -21.76
CA GLY A 166 -14.79 5.40 -21.92
C GLY A 166 -15.84 6.17 -21.11
N GLN A 167 -16.61 5.52 -20.23
CA GLN A 167 -17.61 6.16 -19.37
C GLN A 167 -16.96 6.70 -18.09
N ALA A 168 -16.03 7.65 -18.23
CA ALA A 168 -15.23 8.19 -17.13
C ALA A 168 -16.05 8.75 -15.96
N GLU A 169 -17.07 9.57 -16.23
CA GLU A 169 -17.92 10.17 -15.19
C GLU A 169 -18.68 9.12 -14.36
N ARG A 170 -19.17 8.08 -15.03
CA ARG A 170 -19.87 6.96 -14.36
C ARG A 170 -18.90 6.16 -13.50
N ALA A 171 -17.69 5.90 -14.00
CA ALA A 171 -16.64 5.24 -13.23
C ALA A 171 -16.26 6.04 -11.98
N ALA A 172 -16.09 7.36 -12.12
CA ALA A 172 -15.75 8.25 -11.02
C ALA A 172 -16.87 8.28 -9.96
N THR A 173 -18.13 8.30 -10.39
CA THR A 173 -19.30 8.25 -9.50
C THR A 173 -19.34 6.96 -8.68
N LEU A 174 -19.27 5.80 -9.34
CA LEU A 174 -19.24 4.50 -8.66
C LEU A 174 -18.05 4.39 -7.69
N THR A 175 -16.89 4.90 -8.10
CA THR A 175 -15.68 4.88 -7.27
C THR A 175 -15.84 5.74 -6.01
N ARG A 176 -16.41 6.94 -6.14
CA ARG A 176 -16.70 7.83 -4.98
C ARG A 176 -17.70 7.20 -4.02
N GLU A 177 -18.75 6.56 -4.54
CA GLU A 177 -19.74 5.85 -3.74
C GLU A 177 -19.09 4.74 -2.92
N THR A 178 -18.23 3.92 -3.55
CA THR A 178 -17.49 2.87 -2.84
C THR A 178 -16.54 3.45 -1.78
N ALA A 179 -15.79 4.50 -2.12
CA ALA A 179 -14.88 5.15 -1.17
C ALA A 179 -15.63 5.70 0.04
N LYS A 180 -16.80 6.30 -0.17
CA LYS A 180 -17.66 6.85 0.88
C LYS A 180 -18.28 5.77 1.77
N ALA A 181 -18.54 4.57 1.22
CA ALA A 181 -19.09 3.46 2.00
C ALA A 181 -18.10 2.89 3.04
N ARG A 182 -16.79 3.10 2.83
CA ARG A 182 -15.74 2.62 3.73
C ARG A 182 -14.57 3.61 3.84
N PRO A 183 -14.79 4.79 4.47
CA PRO A 183 -13.83 5.89 4.48
C PRO A 183 -12.54 5.57 5.26
N TYR A 184 -12.60 4.63 6.21
CA TYR A 184 -11.49 4.27 7.08
C TYR A 184 -10.69 3.03 6.63
N SER A 185 -11.00 2.46 5.46
CA SER A 185 -10.21 1.37 4.88
C SER A 185 -9.16 1.92 3.91
N GLY A 186 -7.89 1.86 4.29
CA GLY A 186 -6.79 2.34 3.44
C GLY A 186 -6.70 1.59 2.11
N ALA A 187 -6.98 0.29 2.09
CA ALA A 187 -7.00 -0.48 0.84
C ALA A 187 -8.06 0.04 -0.16
N ILE A 188 -9.28 0.32 0.32
CA ILE A 188 -10.36 0.89 -0.51
C ILE A 188 -9.98 2.29 -0.99
N GLN A 189 -9.51 3.16 -0.10
CA GLN A 189 -9.15 4.54 -0.47
C GLN A 189 -8.03 4.57 -1.49
N ARG A 190 -6.98 3.75 -1.33
CA ARG A 190 -5.88 3.63 -2.30
C ARG A 190 -6.37 3.21 -3.69
N LEU A 191 -7.22 2.18 -3.76
CA LEU A 191 -7.79 1.74 -5.03
C LEU A 191 -8.70 2.81 -5.64
N ALA A 192 -9.56 3.43 -4.85
CA ALA A 192 -10.42 4.51 -5.29
C ALA A 192 -9.63 5.68 -5.86
N ASN A 193 -8.53 6.08 -5.22
CA ASN A 193 -7.66 7.16 -5.70
C ASN A 193 -7.03 6.85 -7.07
N VAL A 194 -6.60 5.60 -7.29
CA VAL A 194 -6.09 5.16 -8.61
C VAL A 194 -7.18 5.22 -9.67
N MET A 195 -8.37 4.73 -9.34
CA MET A 195 -9.52 4.70 -10.24
C MET A 195 -10.01 6.10 -10.61
N LEU A 196 -10.12 7.01 -9.63
CA LEU A 196 -10.50 8.41 -9.84
C LEU A 196 -9.49 9.14 -10.70
N PHE A 197 -8.19 8.94 -10.45
CA PHE A 197 -7.17 9.55 -11.30
C PHE A 197 -7.29 9.08 -12.75
N ASN A 198 -7.51 7.78 -12.98
CA ASN A 198 -7.65 7.26 -14.34
C ASN A 198 -8.93 7.76 -15.03
N ALA A 199 -10.00 8.00 -14.28
CA ALA A 199 -11.26 8.54 -14.79
C ALA A 199 -11.15 10.04 -15.11
N GLU A 200 -10.63 10.85 -14.19
CA GLU A 200 -10.70 12.31 -14.27
C GLU A 200 -9.46 12.95 -14.91
N ARG A 201 -8.31 12.26 -14.85
CA ARG A 201 -7.00 12.76 -15.32
C ARG A 201 -6.68 14.16 -14.79
N ASN A 202 -7.05 14.41 -13.53
CA ASN A 202 -6.82 15.68 -12.85
C ASN A 202 -5.70 15.50 -11.79
N PRO A 203 -4.47 16.00 -12.06
CA PRO A 203 -3.35 15.87 -11.13
C PRO A 203 -3.58 16.57 -9.78
N ASP A 204 -4.32 17.68 -9.77
CA ASP A 204 -4.60 18.48 -8.56
C ASP A 204 -5.59 17.74 -7.66
N ALA A 205 -6.66 17.20 -8.24
CA ALA A 205 -7.62 16.37 -7.52
C ALA A 205 -6.95 15.10 -6.98
N ARG A 206 -6.08 14.46 -7.79
CA ARG A 206 -5.27 13.32 -7.34
C ARG A 206 -4.36 13.69 -6.17
N TYR A 207 -3.69 14.83 -6.26
CA TYR A 207 -2.82 15.29 -5.18
C TYR A 207 -3.60 15.46 -3.88
N ALA A 208 -4.73 16.17 -3.92
CA ALA A 208 -5.60 16.37 -2.76
C ALA A 208 -6.10 15.04 -2.18
N ALA A 209 -6.47 14.08 -3.03
CA ALA A 209 -6.93 12.77 -2.61
C ALA A 209 -5.82 11.92 -1.96
N LEU A 210 -4.60 11.96 -2.51
CA LEU A 210 -3.42 11.31 -1.92
C LEU A 210 -3.03 11.94 -0.58
N ASP A 211 -3.12 13.27 -0.49
CA ASP A 211 -2.83 14.01 0.73
C ASP A 211 -3.85 13.72 1.84
N ALA A 212 -5.13 13.60 1.48
CA ALA A 212 -6.19 13.16 2.38
C ALA A 212 -5.97 11.71 2.84
N ASP A 213 -5.70 10.78 1.92
CA ASP A 213 -5.43 9.36 2.22
C ASP A 213 -4.22 9.20 3.15
N ALA A 214 -3.21 10.04 2.98
CA ALA A 214 -2.01 10.06 3.82
C ALA A 214 -2.26 10.44 5.29
N THR A 215 -3.46 10.92 5.63
CA THR A 215 -3.91 11.11 7.02
C THR A 215 -4.19 9.78 7.70
N LEU A 216 -4.85 8.85 7.00
CA LEU A 216 -5.14 7.49 7.48
C LEU A 216 -4.02 6.49 7.16
N ASN A 217 -3.20 6.80 6.16
CA ASN A 217 -2.07 5.99 5.69
C ASN A 217 -0.78 6.81 5.73
N PRO A 218 -0.15 7.05 6.90
CA PRO A 218 1.07 7.86 7.00
C PRO A 218 2.20 7.44 6.05
N ASN A 219 2.36 6.14 5.82
CA ASN A 219 3.34 5.60 4.87
C ASN A 219 3.12 6.07 3.42
N MET A 220 1.89 6.43 3.05
CA MET A 220 1.57 6.98 1.74
C MET A 220 2.03 8.43 1.57
N ARG A 221 2.42 9.16 2.63
CA ARG A 221 2.94 10.55 2.57
C ARG A 221 4.16 10.70 1.66
N ARG A 222 4.87 9.61 1.41
CA ARG A 222 5.96 9.53 0.43
C ARG A 222 5.51 9.99 -0.97
N VAL A 223 4.28 9.63 -1.37
CA VAL A 223 3.72 9.96 -2.69
C VAL A 223 3.35 11.45 -2.83
N PRO A 224 2.55 12.08 -1.94
CA PRO A 224 2.29 13.51 -2.01
C PRO A 224 3.55 14.36 -1.78
N LEU A 225 4.56 13.90 -1.04
CA LEU A 225 5.85 14.62 -0.96
C LEU A 225 6.50 14.74 -2.34
N GLU A 226 6.58 13.64 -3.10
CA GLU A 226 7.13 13.65 -4.45
C GLU A 226 6.25 14.44 -5.43
N ALA A 227 4.94 14.27 -5.32
CA ALA A 227 4.01 15.05 -6.14
C ALA A 227 4.09 16.56 -5.85
N ALA A 228 4.35 16.98 -4.61
CA ALA A 228 4.60 18.38 -4.27
C ALA A 228 5.85 18.92 -4.98
N ALA A 229 6.93 18.12 -5.04
CA ALA A 229 8.13 18.48 -5.80
C ALA A 229 7.84 18.62 -7.31
N ASP A 230 7.05 17.72 -7.89
CA ASP A 230 6.63 17.79 -9.30
C ASP A 230 5.70 18.98 -9.61
N ARG A 231 5.05 19.54 -8.57
CA ARG A 231 4.22 20.75 -8.62
C ARG A 231 4.98 22.03 -8.28
N LEU A 232 6.28 21.93 -8.01
CA LEU A 232 7.13 23.04 -7.57
C LEU A 232 6.70 23.64 -6.21
N ASP A 233 5.94 22.89 -5.41
CA ASP A 233 5.53 23.30 -4.06
C ASP A 233 6.59 22.88 -3.04
N TRP A 234 7.71 23.61 -3.07
CA TRP A 234 8.86 23.33 -2.21
C TRP A 234 8.56 23.54 -0.73
N ALA A 235 7.60 24.41 -0.38
CA ALA A 235 7.16 24.61 0.99
C ALA A 235 6.50 23.33 1.51
N LYS A 236 5.61 22.77 0.70
CA LYS A 236 4.94 21.52 1.03
C LYS A 236 5.88 20.32 1.08
N VAL A 237 6.92 20.25 0.24
CA VAL A 237 7.97 19.21 0.36
C VAL A 237 8.62 19.23 1.75
N ILE A 238 8.99 20.41 2.26
CA ILE A 238 9.61 20.56 3.58
C ILE A 238 8.59 20.21 4.69
N GLU A 239 7.36 20.72 4.59
CA GLU A 239 6.29 20.43 5.55
C GLU A 239 5.99 18.92 5.61
N THR A 240 5.74 18.27 4.47
CA THR A 240 5.44 16.84 4.40
C THR A 240 6.62 15.99 4.83
N ARG A 241 7.87 16.41 4.57
CA ARG A 241 9.05 15.71 5.10
C ARG A 241 9.04 15.65 6.63
N ALA A 242 8.65 16.73 7.31
CA ALA A 242 8.58 16.77 8.77
C ALA A 242 7.50 15.82 9.34
N GLN A 243 6.53 15.43 8.52
CA GLN A 243 5.46 14.49 8.86
C GLN A 243 5.83 13.01 8.56
N LEU A 244 7.00 12.73 7.98
CA LEU A 244 7.44 11.35 7.71
C LEU A 244 8.15 10.74 8.90
N ASP A 245 7.64 9.60 9.36
CA ASP A 245 8.30 8.77 10.37
C ASP A 245 9.14 7.67 9.69
N PHE A 246 10.31 7.41 10.26
CA PHE A 246 11.25 6.36 9.83
C PHE A 246 11.69 5.48 11.00
N THR A 247 10.98 5.55 12.12
CA THR A 247 11.20 4.66 13.24
C THR A 247 10.87 3.24 12.81
N PRO A 248 11.78 2.28 13.01
CA PRO A 248 11.53 0.91 12.56
C PRO A 248 10.41 0.25 13.38
N PRO A 249 9.62 -0.64 12.77
CA PRO A 249 8.67 -1.45 13.52
C PRO A 249 9.40 -2.36 14.50
N LYS A 250 8.72 -2.82 15.56
CA LYS A 250 9.28 -3.86 16.44
C LYS A 250 9.51 -5.15 15.63
N GLN A 251 10.69 -5.77 15.77
CA GLN A 251 11.02 -7.05 15.08
C GLN A 251 10.07 -8.18 15.48
N HIS A 252 9.76 -8.26 16.78
CA HIS A 252 8.83 -9.23 17.34
C HIS A 252 7.54 -8.50 17.70
N GLN A 253 6.42 -9.00 17.19
CA GLN A 253 5.10 -8.42 17.43
C GLN A 253 4.13 -9.54 17.72
N ALA A 254 3.53 -9.52 18.91
CA ALA A 254 2.53 -10.51 19.33
C ALA A 254 2.97 -11.98 19.16
N GLY A 255 4.25 -12.28 19.42
CA GLY A 255 4.82 -13.61 19.24
C GLY A 255 5.18 -13.97 17.78
N PHE A 256 4.93 -13.09 16.82
CA PHE A 256 5.37 -13.24 15.43
C PHE A 256 6.71 -12.55 15.20
N LEU A 257 7.55 -13.17 14.35
CA LEU A 257 8.79 -12.59 13.86
C LEU A 257 8.52 -11.99 12.47
N MET A 258 8.89 -10.74 12.27
CA MET A 258 8.85 -10.13 10.95
C MET A 258 9.91 -10.77 10.04
N GLU A 259 9.44 -11.35 8.93
CA GLU A 259 10.31 -11.87 7.87
C GLU A 259 11.10 -10.72 7.23
N ASP A 260 12.36 -10.99 6.85
CA ASP A 260 13.25 -10.01 6.21
C ASP A 260 13.40 -8.67 6.97
N TYR A 261 13.24 -8.67 8.29
CA TYR A 261 13.39 -7.46 9.10
C TYR A 261 14.69 -6.66 8.84
N PRO A 262 15.87 -7.28 8.63
CA PRO A 262 17.07 -6.53 8.24
C PRO A 262 16.93 -5.75 6.92
N LEU A 263 16.17 -6.27 5.95
CA LEU A 263 15.87 -5.58 4.69
C LEU A 263 14.90 -4.41 4.92
N VAL A 264 13.93 -4.56 5.81
CA VAL A 264 13.03 -3.47 6.24
C VAL A 264 13.83 -2.31 6.81
N LEU A 265 14.79 -2.59 7.70
CA LEU A 265 15.68 -1.57 8.27
C LEU A 265 16.50 -0.85 7.19
N ALA A 266 17.09 -1.62 6.26
CA ALA A 266 17.86 -1.05 5.15
C ALA A 266 16.98 -0.16 4.26
N ARG A 267 15.75 -0.59 3.95
CA ARG A 267 14.80 0.18 3.15
C ARG A 267 14.38 1.48 3.81
N LEU A 268 14.10 1.47 5.12
CA LEU A 268 13.78 2.70 5.86
C LEU A 268 14.94 3.72 5.82
N PHE A 269 16.18 3.24 5.92
CA PHE A 269 17.35 4.10 5.76
C PHE A 269 17.45 4.71 4.36
N VAL A 270 17.30 3.89 3.31
CA VAL A 270 17.34 4.34 1.91
C VAL A 270 16.22 5.34 1.61
N ASP A 271 14.99 5.06 2.07
CA ASP A 271 13.85 5.95 1.91
C ASP A 271 14.10 7.29 2.62
N ARG A 272 14.57 7.26 3.88
CA ARG A 272 14.92 8.49 4.62
C ARG A 272 15.98 9.30 3.89
N PHE A 273 17.03 8.63 3.41
CA PHE A 273 18.11 9.27 2.67
C PHE A 273 17.56 9.96 1.41
N ARG A 274 16.71 9.27 0.65
CA ARG A 274 16.04 9.81 -0.54
C ARG A 274 15.24 11.07 -0.22
N PHE A 275 14.36 11.03 0.77
CA PHE A 275 13.53 12.20 1.07
C PHE A 275 14.33 13.36 1.67
N ASP A 276 15.41 13.10 2.40
CA ASP A 276 16.34 14.14 2.86
C ASP A 276 17.09 14.79 1.69
N THR A 277 17.48 14.04 0.66
CA THR A 277 18.07 14.64 -0.56
C THR A 277 17.08 15.54 -1.29
N LEU A 278 15.82 15.12 -1.45
CA LEU A 278 14.78 15.97 -2.05
C LEU A 278 14.49 17.22 -1.20
N THR A 279 14.51 17.08 0.13
CA THR A 279 14.33 18.21 1.07
C THR A 279 15.48 19.21 0.97
N SER A 280 16.73 18.75 0.78
CA SER A 280 17.87 19.65 0.56
C SER A 280 17.70 20.50 -0.70
N PHE A 281 17.14 19.93 -1.77
CA PHE A 281 16.79 20.69 -2.97
C PHE A 281 15.68 21.70 -2.68
N ALA A 282 14.60 21.30 -2.00
CA ALA A 282 13.50 22.20 -1.64
C ALA A 282 13.97 23.38 -0.77
N LEU A 283 14.93 23.15 0.14
CA LEU A 283 15.58 24.20 0.93
C LEU A 283 16.34 25.18 0.03
N ALA A 284 17.16 24.69 -0.90
CA ALA A 284 17.88 25.53 -1.86
C ALA A 284 16.93 26.32 -2.78
N ALA A 285 15.84 25.69 -3.23
CA ALA A 285 14.82 26.33 -4.05
C ALA A 285 14.12 27.51 -3.32
N GLN A 286 13.97 27.42 -1.99
CA GLN A 286 13.49 28.51 -1.15
C GLN A 286 14.57 29.50 -0.69
N GLY A 287 15.80 29.35 -1.18
CA GLY A 287 16.94 30.19 -0.79
C GLY A 287 17.49 29.95 0.61
N ARG A 288 17.15 28.80 1.21
CA ARG A 288 17.72 28.34 2.48
C ARG A 288 19.00 27.53 2.22
N ASP A 289 19.94 28.16 1.52
CA ASP A 289 21.14 27.49 0.99
C ASP A 289 22.05 26.93 2.11
N ALA A 290 22.12 27.63 3.25
CA ALA A 290 22.84 27.17 4.43
C ALA A 290 22.24 25.88 5.01
N ASP A 291 20.92 25.82 5.14
CA ASP A 291 20.20 24.65 5.65
C ASP A 291 20.33 23.46 4.69
N SER A 292 20.24 23.71 3.38
CA SER A 292 20.48 22.71 2.34
C SER A 292 21.87 22.07 2.46
N ARG A 293 22.92 22.89 2.57
CA ARG A 293 24.30 22.42 2.76
C ARG A 293 24.48 21.67 4.07
N ALA A 294 23.89 22.16 5.17
CA ALA A 294 23.95 21.49 6.46
C ALA A 294 23.32 20.07 6.38
N LEU A 295 22.15 19.95 5.74
CA LEU A 295 21.48 18.66 5.54
C LEU A 295 22.32 17.71 4.67
N LEU A 296 22.88 18.19 3.55
CA LEU A 296 23.75 17.39 2.68
C LEU A 296 25.04 16.93 3.38
N ASN A 297 25.58 17.74 4.30
CA ASN A 297 26.73 17.34 5.11
C ASN A 297 26.36 16.29 6.16
N ALA A 298 25.20 16.43 6.81
CA ALA A 298 24.67 15.41 7.72
C ALA A 298 24.44 14.08 6.99
N LEU A 299 23.95 14.11 5.74
CA LEU A 299 23.80 12.91 4.91
C LEU A 299 25.15 12.26 4.58
N ALA A 300 26.18 13.05 4.26
CA ALA A 300 27.53 12.53 4.04
C ALA A 300 28.07 11.82 5.29
N GLN A 301 27.87 12.41 6.47
CA GLN A 301 28.29 11.82 7.74
C GLN A 301 27.56 10.50 8.03
N ARG A 302 26.28 10.37 7.65
CA ARG A 302 25.52 9.12 7.81
C ARG A 302 26.01 7.99 6.90
N LEU A 303 26.61 8.30 5.75
CA LEU A 303 27.16 7.28 4.84
C LEU A 303 28.53 6.76 5.27
N GLU A 304 29.30 7.57 6.01
CA GLU A 304 30.69 7.22 6.36
C GLU A 304 30.81 5.87 7.09
N PRO A 305 29.96 5.54 8.09
CA PRO A 305 30.02 4.25 8.78
C PRO A 305 29.76 3.05 7.87
N LEU A 306 29.08 3.23 6.73
CA LEU A 306 28.74 2.14 5.82
C LEU A 306 29.95 1.62 5.02
N LYS A 307 31.09 2.32 5.03
CA LYS A 307 32.31 1.85 4.34
C LYS A 307 33.05 0.76 5.09
N ALA A 308 32.92 0.76 6.41
CA ALA A 308 33.62 -0.16 7.30
C ALA A 308 32.69 -1.30 7.73
N ASP A 309 33.27 -2.36 8.27
CA ASP A 309 32.49 -3.34 9.02
C ASP A 309 31.97 -2.72 10.31
N LEU A 310 30.84 -3.24 10.81
CA LEU A 310 30.30 -2.81 12.09
C LEU A 310 31.35 -3.03 13.20
N PRO A 311 31.58 -2.05 14.08
CA PRO A 311 32.48 -2.22 15.21
C PRO A 311 31.95 -3.31 16.13
N LEU A 312 32.86 -3.98 16.84
CA LEU A 312 32.49 -4.88 17.94
C LEU A 312 31.75 -4.09 19.03
N GLN A 313 30.90 -4.78 19.78
CA GLN A 313 30.27 -4.22 20.97
C GLN A 313 31.33 -3.90 22.04
N PRO A 314 31.03 -3.05 23.05
CA PRO A 314 31.98 -2.72 24.12
C PRO A 314 32.58 -3.93 24.85
N ASN A 315 31.86 -5.06 24.89
CA ASN A 315 32.33 -6.33 25.46
C ASN A 315 33.16 -7.20 24.49
N GLY A 316 33.54 -6.68 23.32
CA GLY A 316 34.28 -7.41 22.28
C GLY A 316 33.44 -8.38 21.44
N SER A 317 32.14 -8.54 21.73
CA SER A 317 31.28 -9.44 20.94
C SER A 317 30.84 -8.80 19.61
N LYS A 318 30.46 -9.64 18.64
CA LYS A 318 29.91 -9.17 17.36
C LYS A 318 28.55 -8.50 17.59
N GLN A 319 28.19 -7.53 16.76
CA GLN A 319 26.84 -6.96 16.78
C GLN A 319 25.74 -8.02 16.56
N PRO A 320 24.50 -7.79 17.06
CA PRO A 320 23.36 -8.65 16.81
C PRO A 320 23.21 -8.99 15.32
N ARG A 321 22.83 -10.23 15.00
CA ARG A 321 22.74 -10.72 13.61
C ARG A 321 21.91 -9.79 12.72
N VAL A 322 20.76 -9.33 13.21
CA VAL A 322 19.86 -8.40 12.51
C VAL A 322 20.57 -7.13 12.08
N GLN A 323 21.36 -6.53 12.97
CA GLN A 323 22.13 -5.31 12.66
C GLN A 323 23.22 -5.60 11.62
N ARG A 324 23.93 -6.72 11.75
CA ARG A 324 24.95 -7.12 10.78
C ARG A 324 24.38 -7.37 9.39
N ASP A 325 23.24 -8.05 9.31
CA ASP A 325 22.58 -8.36 8.05
C ASP A 325 22.00 -7.08 7.41
N ALA A 326 21.43 -6.16 8.20
CA ALA A 326 20.97 -4.85 7.73
C ALA A 326 22.13 -3.99 7.21
N HIS A 327 23.25 -3.98 7.94
CA HIS A 327 24.47 -3.29 7.52
C HIS A 327 25.03 -3.85 6.22
N ARG A 328 25.00 -5.18 6.03
CA ARG A 328 25.42 -5.81 4.76
C ARG A 328 24.57 -5.33 3.59
N TYR A 329 23.24 -5.23 3.76
CA TYR A 329 22.38 -4.65 2.73
C TYR A 329 22.75 -3.20 2.44
N LEU A 330 22.99 -2.38 3.46
CA LEU A 330 23.37 -0.98 3.29
C LEU A 330 24.76 -0.79 2.67
N GLN A 331 25.72 -1.67 2.98
CA GLN A 331 27.02 -1.73 2.29
C GLN A 331 26.85 -1.95 0.79
N ALA A 332 25.93 -2.82 0.39
CA ALA A 332 25.62 -3.04 -1.02
C ALA A 332 25.02 -1.78 -1.71
N TYR A 333 24.24 -0.98 -0.96
CA TYR A 333 23.69 0.30 -1.45
C TYR A 333 24.65 1.49 -1.34
N HIS A 334 25.79 1.37 -0.66
CA HIS A 334 26.64 2.52 -0.33
C HIS A 334 27.11 3.30 -1.57
N TYR A 335 27.47 2.61 -2.66
CA TYR A 335 27.86 3.27 -3.91
C TYR A 335 26.71 4.08 -4.52
N GLU A 336 25.51 3.51 -4.58
CA GLU A 336 24.31 4.17 -5.11
C GLU A 336 23.94 5.40 -4.27
N LEU A 337 23.92 5.27 -2.94
CA LEU A 337 23.62 6.37 -2.02
C LEU A 337 24.66 7.51 -2.12
N LYS A 338 25.94 7.17 -2.35
CA LYS A 338 26.99 8.16 -2.60
C LYS A 338 26.76 8.92 -3.93
N GLN A 339 26.35 8.22 -4.98
CA GLN A 339 26.01 8.86 -6.26
C GLN A 339 24.78 9.76 -6.12
N GLN A 340 23.76 9.29 -5.40
CA GLN A 340 22.58 10.09 -5.08
C GLN A 340 22.93 11.35 -4.29
N LEU A 341 23.84 11.27 -3.31
CA LEU A 341 24.33 12.43 -2.58
C LEU A 341 25.07 13.43 -3.47
N ALA A 342 25.92 12.92 -4.38
CA ALA A 342 26.65 13.76 -5.32
C ALA A 342 25.71 14.48 -6.28
N ALA A 343 24.68 13.78 -6.79
CA ALA A 343 23.62 14.36 -7.61
C ALA A 343 22.85 15.43 -6.83
N ALA A 344 22.46 15.17 -5.58
CA ALA A 344 21.74 16.13 -4.74
C ALA A 344 22.57 17.41 -4.47
N ARG A 345 23.88 17.29 -4.27
CA ARG A 345 24.78 18.44 -4.15
C ARG A 345 24.85 19.26 -5.44
N ALA A 346 24.92 18.58 -6.59
CA ALA A 346 24.91 19.24 -7.89
C ALA A 346 23.58 19.97 -8.13
N ASP A 347 22.45 19.33 -7.84
CA ASP A 347 21.12 19.93 -7.96
C ASP A 347 20.97 21.17 -7.07
N ALA A 348 21.42 21.12 -5.81
CA ALA A 348 21.39 22.28 -4.92
C ALA A 348 22.28 23.43 -5.44
N THR A 349 23.45 23.11 -6.00
CA THR A 349 24.37 24.10 -6.60
C THR A 349 23.75 24.74 -7.84
N LEU A 350 23.16 23.94 -8.75
CA LEU A 350 22.46 24.43 -9.94
C LEU A 350 21.30 25.36 -9.57
N MET A 351 20.53 25.00 -8.54
CA MET A 351 19.43 25.85 -8.04
C MET A 351 19.93 27.18 -7.48
N GLU A 352 21.05 27.18 -6.73
CA GLU A 352 21.68 28.39 -6.21
C GLU A 352 22.15 29.32 -7.35
N LEU A 353 22.81 28.76 -8.38
CA LEU A 353 23.23 29.49 -9.58
C LEU A 353 22.03 30.07 -10.35
N ALA A 354 20.98 29.27 -10.52
CA ALA A 354 19.75 29.66 -11.19
C ALA A 354 19.08 30.86 -10.50
N ARG A 355 18.92 30.81 -9.17
CA ARG A 355 18.36 31.93 -8.38
C ARG A 355 19.19 33.20 -8.45
N ARG A 356 20.51 33.08 -8.63
CA ARG A 356 21.42 34.23 -8.82
C ARG A 356 21.39 34.80 -10.23
N GLY A 357 20.77 34.11 -11.18
CA GLY A 357 20.81 34.50 -12.60
C GLY A 357 22.16 34.25 -13.28
N ASP A 358 23.08 33.49 -12.66
CA ASP A 358 24.38 33.17 -13.25
C ASP A 358 24.23 32.09 -14.33
N THR A 359 23.73 32.52 -15.48
CA THR A 359 23.37 31.63 -16.59
C THR A 359 24.58 30.91 -17.15
N GLN A 360 25.75 31.57 -17.20
CA GLN A 360 26.96 30.96 -17.75
C GLN A 360 27.49 29.85 -16.82
N ALA A 361 27.56 30.10 -15.51
CA ALA A 361 27.97 29.07 -14.56
C ALA A 361 26.94 27.94 -14.50
N PHE A 362 25.64 28.26 -14.56
CA PHE A 362 24.56 27.28 -14.61
C PHE A 362 24.73 26.34 -15.81
N LEU A 363 24.86 26.88 -17.03
CA LEU A 363 25.00 26.07 -18.25
C LEU A 363 26.26 25.20 -18.20
N LYS A 364 27.39 25.77 -17.75
CA LYS A 364 28.65 25.03 -17.60
C LYS A 364 28.53 23.86 -16.61
N GLU A 365 27.79 24.03 -15.52
CA GLU A 365 27.57 22.95 -14.55
C GLU A 365 26.51 21.95 -15.05
N ALA A 366 25.47 22.42 -15.73
CA ALA A 366 24.44 21.60 -16.35
C ALA A 366 25.02 20.66 -17.43
N GLU A 367 25.98 21.14 -18.23
CA GLU A 367 26.73 20.30 -19.20
C GLU A 367 27.47 19.13 -18.54
N ARG A 368 27.94 19.31 -17.31
CA ARG A 368 28.71 18.29 -16.58
C ARG A 368 27.83 17.23 -15.91
N ARG A 369 26.61 17.58 -15.51
CA ARG A 369 25.79 16.78 -14.58
C ARG A 369 24.41 16.41 -15.12
N SER A 370 23.97 17.02 -16.22
CA SER A 370 22.60 16.98 -16.74
C SER A 370 21.58 17.59 -15.77
N VAL A 371 20.63 18.36 -16.31
CA VAL A 371 19.52 18.89 -15.52
C VAL A 371 18.50 17.77 -15.30
N PRO A 372 17.97 17.59 -14.07
CA PRO A 372 16.97 16.56 -13.82
C PRO A 372 15.69 16.80 -14.62
N HIS A 373 15.18 15.76 -15.27
CA HIS A 373 13.98 15.80 -16.12
C HIS A 373 12.67 15.70 -15.32
N ASN A 374 12.56 16.45 -14.23
CA ASN A 374 11.40 16.45 -13.33
C ASN A 374 11.16 17.85 -12.74
N GLY A 375 10.30 17.96 -11.72
CA GLY A 375 9.98 19.25 -11.07
C GLY A 375 11.22 20.06 -10.65
N ARG A 376 12.34 19.42 -10.30
CA ARG A 376 13.58 20.13 -9.93
C ARG A 376 14.17 20.92 -11.09
N GLY A 377 14.21 20.34 -12.30
CA GLY A 377 14.70 21.02 -13.49
C GLY A 377 13.81 22.20 -13.88
N LEU A 378 12.48 22.03 -13.77
CA LEU A 378 11.52 23.10 -14.00
C LEU A 378 11.69 24.27 -13.01
N ALA A 379 11.97 23.98 -11.73
CA ALA A 379 12.26 25.03 -10.76
C ALA A 379 13.56 25.79 -11.07
N MET A 380 14.62 25.09 -11.49
CA MET A 380 15.87 25.74 -11.91
C MET A 380 15.63 26.69 -13.09
N LEU A 381 14.87 26.25 -14.11
CA LEU A 381 14.51 27.10 -15.23
C LEU A 381 13.68 28.30 -14.82
N ARG A 382 12.65 28.10 -14.00
CA ARG A 382 11.79 29.18 -13.50
C ARG A 382 12.62 30.23 -12.75
N ALA A 383 13.54 29.81 -11.90
CA ALA A 383 14.44 30.73 -11.20
C ALA A 383 15.36 31.52 -12.15
N LEU A 384 15.90 30.89 -13.20
CA LEU A 384 16.66 31.60 -14.23
C LEU A 384 15.82 32.66 -14.95
N ARG A 385 14.56 32.34 -15.30
CA ARG A 385 13.64 33.29 -15.92
C ARG A 385 13.28 34.45 -15.01
N GLU A 386 13.01 34.18 -13.73
CA GLU A 386 12.74 35.19 -12.71
C GLU A 386 13.96 36.12 -12.51
N ALA A 387 15.17 35.59 -12.68
CA ALA A 387 16.42 36.35 -12.72
C ALA A 387 16.70 37.03 -14.09
N LYS A 388 15.70 37.06 -14.99
CA LYS A 388 15.73 37.68 -16.33
C LYS A 388 16.78 37.09 -17.28
N ALA A 389 17.16 35.83 -17.11
CA ALA A 389 17.97 35.13 -18.10
C ALA A 389 17.15 34.83 -19.37
N SER A 390 17.72 35.11 -20.54
CA SER A 390 17.14 34.74 -21.83
C SER A 390 18.21 34.12 -22.73
N ASN A 391 17.94 32.90 -23.22
CA ASN A 391 18.82 32.14 -24.10
C ASN A 391 17.99 31.04 -24.79
N ALA A 392 18.19 30.84 -26.09
CA ALA A 392 17.52 29.79 -26.87
C ALA A 392 17.68 28.37 -26.27
N ALA A 393 18.81 28.09 -25.62
CA ALA A 393 19.05 26.82 -24.91
C ALA A 393 18.09 26.62 -23.72
N LEU A 394 17.71 27.71 -23.03
CA LEU A 394 16.74 27.66 -21.92
C LEU A 394 15.33 27.41 -22.45
N ASP A 395 14.95 28.02 -23.60
CA ASP A 395 13.66 27.79 -24.25
C ASP A 395 13.51 26.29 -24.65
N ALA A 396 14.55 25.71 -25.25
CA ALA A 396 14.54 24.29 -25.64
C ALA A 396 14.45 23.34 -24.42
N LEU A 397 15.17 23.66 -23.34
CA LEU A 397 15.11 22.89 -22.10
C LEU A 397 13.73 22.99 -21.44
N GLU A 398 13.11 24.18 -21.44
CA GLU A 398 11.76 24.41 -20.91
C GLU A 398 10.69 23.61 -21.65
N ALA A 399 10.74 23.61 -22.99
CA ALA A 399 9.85 22.81 -23.80
C ALA A 399 9.99 21.31 -23.49
N THR A 400 11.23 20.82 -23.35
CA THR A 400 11.52 19.41 -23.02
C THR A 400 10.96 19.01 -21.66
N LEU A 401 11.18 19.84 -20.64
CA LEU A 401 10.73 19.57 -19.27
C LEU A 401 9.20 19.68 -19.13
N THR A 402 8.59 20.66 -19.80
CA THR A 402 7.13 20.83 -19.82
C THR A 402 6.45 19.65 -20.49
N GLU A 403 6.98 19.17 -21.61
CA GLU A 403 6.46 17.98 -22.29
C GLU A 403 6.67 16.71 -21.45
N ALA A 404 7.83 16.55 -20.79
CA ALA A 404 8.05 15.43 -19.87
C ALA A 404 7.04 15.41 -18.72
N LYS A 405 6.76 16.58 -18.12
CA LYS A 405 5.74 16.72 -17.08
C LYS A 405 4.33 16.47 -17.61
N ALA A 406 3.97 17.03 -18.75
CA ALA A 406 2.64 16.86 -19.35
C ALA A 406 2.34 15.40 -19.67
N ARG A 407 3.34 14.63 -20.14
CA ARG A 407 3.21 13.17 -20.33
C ARG A 407 2.97 12.46 -19.00
N HIS A 408 3.81 12.72 -18.00
CA HIS A 408 3.66 12.11 -16.67
C HIS A 408 2.29 12.39 -16.02
N ASP A 409 1.78 13.62 -16.17
CA ASP A 409 0.51 14.03 -15.56
C ASP A 409 -0.72 13.43 -16.27
N ARG A 410 -0.59 13.04 -17.55
CA ARG A 410 -1.67 12.44 -18.36
C ARG A 410 -1.62 10.92 -18.40
N ASP A 411 -0.47 10.32 -18.11
CA ASP A 411 -0.30 8.88 -18.19
C ASP A 411 -1.19 8.17 -17.17
N PRO A 412 -2.13 7.31 -17.62
CA PRO A 412 -2.96 6.56 -16.70
C PRO A 412 -2.07 5.66 -15.84
N ILE A 413 -2.45 5.49 -14.58
CA ILE A 413 -1.82 4.48 -13.73
C ILE A 413 -2.25 3.12 -14.30
N PRO A 414 -1.31 2.31 -14.81
CA PRO A 414 -1.67 1.02 -15.38
C PRO A 414 -2.27 0.16 -14.29
N LEU A 415 -3.54 -0.21 -14.48
CA LEU A 415 -4.27 -1.10 -13.60
C LEU A 415 -4.78 -2.26 -14.45
N THR A 416 -4.18 -3.43 -14.28
CA THR A 416 -4.66 -4.66 -14.91
C THR A 416 -5.82 -5.25 -14.10
N VAL A 417 -6.66 -6.04 -14.75
CA VAL A 417 -7.79 -6.69 -14.07
C VAL A 417 -7.32 -7.64 -12.95
N ASP A 418 -6.20 -8.32 -13.14
CA ASP A 418 -5.59 -9.18 -12.12
C ASP A 418 -5.01 -8.38 -10.94
N GLN A 419 -4.48 -7.17 -11.17
CA GLN A 419 -4.10 -6.27 -10.08
C GLN A 419 -5.34 -5.81 -9.31
N LEU A 420 -6.40 -5.42 -10.02
CA LEU A 420 -7.67 -5.01 -9.42
C LEU A 420 -8.28 -6.13 -8.56
N TYR A 421 -8.20 -7.39 -9.01
CA TYR A 421 -8.67 -8.53 -8.22
C TYR A 421 -7.87 -8.74 -6.94
N ARG A 422 -6.54 -8.67 -7.03
CA ARG A 422 -5.65 -8.89 -5.87
C ARG A 422 -5.77 -7.82 -4.79
N ILE A 423 -6.12 -6.59 -5.19
CA ILE A 423 -6.29 -5.46 -4.26
C ILE A 423 -7.76 -5.21 -3.91
N ALA A 424 -8.70 -5.94 -4.53
CA ALA A 424 -10.10 -5.89 -4.15
C ALA A 424 -10.26 -6.37 -2.70
N PRO A 425 -11.26 -5.87 -1.96
CA PRO A 425 -11.51 -6.32 -0.59
C PRO A 425 -11.62 -7.85 -0.51
N ALA A 426 -10.87 -8.41 0.43
CA ALA A 426 -10.97 -9.81 0.79
C ALA A 426 -12.36 -10.09 1.36
N PRO A 427 -12.92 -11.29 1.16
CA PRO A 427 -14.22 -11.65 1.71
C PRO A 427 -14.24 -11.58 3.24
N GLU A 428 -15.16 -10.78 3.77
CA GLU A 428 -15.40 -10.64 5.21
C GLU A 428 -16.70 -11.33 5.59
N THR A 429 -16.69 -11.99 6.74
CA THR A 429 -17.88 -12.55 7.38
C THR A 429 -17.79 -12.30 8.87
N ARG A 430 -18.92 -12.44 9.55
CA ARG A 430 -18.98 -12.31 11.01
C ARG A 430 -17.93 -13.14 11.75
N GLY A 431 -17.73 -14.40 11.33
CA GLY A 431 -16.76 -15.30 11.96
C GLY A 431 -15.28 -14.92 11.75
N ARG A 432 -14.99 -13.95 10.87
CA ARG A 432 -13.64 -13.42 10.62
C ARG A 432 -13.38 -12.09 11.30
N VAL A 433 -14.37 -11.50 11.95
CA VAL A 433 -14.19 -10.29 12.74
C VAL A 433 -13.51 -10.68 14.06
N PRO A 434 -12.33 -10.13 14.37
CA PRO A 434 -11.67 -10.45 15.62
C PRO A 434 -12.48 -9.95 16.81
N LYS A 435 -12.28 -10.57 17.96
CA LYS A 435 -12.86 -10.07 19.21
C LYS A 435 -12.29 -8.68 19.51
N TYR A 436 -13.18 -7.76 19.85
CA TYR A 436 -12.77 -6.43 20.30
C TYR A 436 -12.46 -6.44 21.81
N ALA A 437 -11.33 -7.05 22.16
CA ALA A 437 -10.87 -7.20 23.54
C ALA A 437 -9.35 -7.09 23.63
N SER A 438 -8.83 -6.83 24.83
CA SER A 438 -7.39 -6.80 25.07
C SER A 438 -6.78 -8.20 24.87
N SER A 439 -5.76 -8.30 24.03
CA SER A 439 -5.03 -9.53 23.75
C SER A 439 -3.96 -9.78 24.81
N LYS A 440 -3.99 -10.94 25.45
CA LYS A 440 -2.94 -11.39 26.39
C LYS A 440 -1.84 -12.10 25.60
N ALA A 441 -0.92 -11.32 25.02
CA ALA A 441 0.17 -11.79 24.17
C ALA A 441 1.06 -12.93 24.74
N LEU A 442 1.02 -13.19 26.05
CA LEU A 442 1.91 -14.15 26.73
C LEU A 442 1.22 -15.49 27.13
N LEU A 443 -0.12 -15.58 27.17
CA LEU A 443 -0.82 -16.69 27.85
C LEU A 443 -2.02 -17.25 27.06
N GLY A 444 -1.83 -17.58 25.79
CA GLY A 444 -2.71 -18.53 25.08
C GLY A 444 -3.98 -17.96 24.43
N ASP A 445 -4.27 -16.67 24.55
CA ASP A 445 -5.27 -16.02 23.69
C ASP A 445 -4.62 -15.75 22.32
N SER A 446 -4.99 -16.60 21.38
CA SER A 446 -4.39 -16.81 20.07
C SER A 446 -4.51 -15.59 19.14
N GLY A 447 -3.71 -14.54 19.35
CA GLY A 447 -3.49 -13.45 18.40
C GLY A 447 -4.75 -12.81 17.80
N ASN A 448 -5.72 -12.47 18.67
CA ASN A 448 -6.97 -11.80 18.34
C ASN A 448 -7.24 -10.70 19.36
N GLY A 449 -7.52 -9.48 18.90
CA GLY A 449 -7.82 -8.32 19.74
C GLY A 449 -6.75 -7.25 19.70
N PHE A 450 -6.71 -6.37 20.70
CA PHE A 450 -5.80 -5.21 20.72
C PHE A 450 -4.75 -5.28 21.82
N ILE A 451 -3.61 -4.64 21.58
CA ILE A 451 -2.54 -4.38 22.54
C ILE A 451 -2.26 -2.88 22.53
N LEU A 452 -2.14 -2.30 23.73
CA LEU A 452 -1.79 -0.90 23.91
C LEU A 452 -0.43 -0.81 24.60
N ASP A 453 0.43 0.06 24.10
CA ASP A 453 1.74 0.36 24.69
C ASP A 453 2.01 1.87 24.59
N MET A 454 2.77 2.42 25.52
CA MET A 454 3.05 3.85 25.61
C MET A 454 4.56 4.11 25.55
N ASP A 455 4.98 4.98 24.63
CA ASP A 455 6.35 5.48 24.49
C ASP A 455 6.33 7.02 24.60
N GLY A 456 6.45 7.51 25.84
CA GLY A 456 6.28 8.93 26.14
C GLY A 456 4.87 9.43 25.77
N VAL A 457 4.79 10.34 24.80
CA VAL A 457 3.51 10.89 24.29
C VAL A 457 2.91 10.07 23.15
N VAL A 458 3.65 9.09 22.61
CA VAL A 458 3.22 8.24 21.51
C VAL A 458 2.58 6.97 22.06
N GLN A 459 1.36 6.67 21.63
CA GLN A 459 0.68 5.41 21.92
C GLN A 459 0.84 4.47 20.73
N LEU A 460 1.27 3.25 20.99
CA LEU A 460 1.18 2.15 20.05
C LEU A 460 -0.17 1.45 20.27
N VAL A 461 -1.00 1.42 19.23
CA VAL A 461 -2.24 0.64 19.17
C VAL A 461 -2.01 -0.48 18.17
N SER A 462 -1.79 -1.69 18.68
CA SER A 462 -1.70 -2.88 17.84
C SER A 462 -3.04 -3.60 17.87
N PHE A 463 -3.52 -4.03 16.70
CA PHE A 463 -4.71 -4.85 16.58
C PHE A 463 -4.40 -6.08 15.74
N GLU A 464 -4.88 -7.23 16.18
CA GLU A 464 -4.61 -8.51 15.57
C GLU A 464 -5.92 -9.22 15.23
N GLY A 465 -5.93 -9.86 14.07
CA GLY A 465 -7.05 -10.68 13.65
C GLY A 465 -6.58 -11.96 12.98
N MET A 466 -6.84 -13.10 13.62
CA MET A 466 -6.71 -14.41 12.99
C MET A 466 -7.77 -14.54 11.90
N ASN A 467 -7.30 -14.71 10.65
CA ASN A 467 -8.14 -14.82 9.46
C ASN A 467 -8.95 -13.56 9.11
N ALA A 468 -8.82 -12.45 9.84
CA ALA A 468 -9.47 -11.19 9.46
C ALA A 468 -8.87 -10.62 8.17
N SER A 469 -9.61 -9.76 7.47
CA SER A 469 -9.06 -8.95 6.37
C SER A 469 -8.18 -7.82 6.93
N GLU A 470 -7.24 -7.32 6.13
CA GLU A 470 -6.45 -6.12 6.46
C GLU A 470 -7.37 -4.96 6.87
N ALA A 471 -8.43 -4.74 6.09
CA ALA A 471 -9.36 -3.64 6.30
C ALA A 471 -10.14 -3.72 7.62
N VAL A 472 -10.53 -4.92 8.07
CA VAL A 472 -11.19 -5.09 9.39
C VAL A 472 -10.22 -4.77 10.52
N VAL A 473 -8.99 -5.31 10.47
CA VAL A 473 -8.00 -5.09 11.53
C VAL A 473 -7.58 -3.62 11.57
N GLU A 474 -7.47 -2.96 10.41
CA GLU A 474 -7.21 -1.54 10.29
C GLU A 474 -8.31 -0.68 10.91
N GLU A 475 -9.58 -0.93 10.55
CA GLU A 475 -10.72 -0.20 11.08
C GLU A 475 -10.86 -0.40 12.60
N LEU A 476 -10.66 -1.61 13.11
CA LEU A 476 -10.70 -1.88 14.55
C LEU A 476 -9.53 -1.23 15.30
N ALA A 477 -8.34 -1.18 14.71
CA ALA A 477 -7.21 -0.44 15.28
C ALA A 477 -7.51 1.07 15.36
N LEU A 478 -8.12 1.64 14.31
CA LEU A 478 -8.52 3.05 14.29
C LEU A 478 -9.63 3.35 15.29
N LEU A 479 -10.64 2.49 15.38
CA LEU A 479 -11.69 2.59 16.40
C LEU A 479 -11.06 2.61 17.81
N LYS A 480 -10.10 1.70 18.06
CA LYS A 480 -9.42 1.65 19.35
C LYS A 480 -8.59 2.90 19.62
N ALA A 481 -7.85 3.40 18.63
CA ALA A 481 -7.10 4.65 18.77
C ALA A 481 -8.02 5.85 19.09
N ALA A 482 -9.20 5.91 18.48
CA ALA A 482 -10.19 6.95 18.72
C ALA A 482 -10.78 6.88 20.15
N GLU A 483 -11.13 5.68 20.63
CA GLU A 483 -11.57 5.48 22.02
C GLU A 483 -10.50 5.92 23.02
N GLU A 484 -9.25 5.55 22.78
CA GLU A 484 -8.10 5.90 23.63
C GLU A 484 -7.79 7.41 23.61
N ALA A 485 -8.12 8.10 22.52
CA ALA A 485 -8.08 9.57 22.46
C ALA A 485 -9.13 10.18 23.38
N LEU A 486 -10.39 9.77 23.25
CA LEU A 486 -11.48 10.30 24.08
C LEU A 486 -11.31 9.95 25.56
N ALA A 487 -10.85 8.74 25.88
CA ALA A 487 -10.58 8.31 27.25
C ALA A 487 -9.48 9.17 27.91
N ALA A 488 -8.53 9.69 27.12
CA ALA A 488 -7.51 10.63 27.56
C ALA A 488 -7.96 12.10 27.57
N GLY A 489 -9.26 12.37 27.34
CA GLY A 489 -9.81 13.72 27.26
C GLY A 489 -9.37 14.51 26.03
N LYS A 490 -8.93 13.82 24.97
CA LYS A 490 -8.50 14.41 23.70
C LYS A 490 -9.56 14.16 22.63
N ASP A 491 -9.96 15.18 21.89
CA ASP A 491 -10.98 15.07 20.83
C ASP A 491 -10.39 14.62 19.49
N ARG A 492 -9.06 14.65 19.36
CA ARG A 492 -8.32 14.35 18.13
C ARG A 492 -7.13 13.45 18.38
N PHE A 493 -6.72 12.78 17.31
CA PHE A 493 -5.44 12.08 17.25
C PHE A 493 -4.83 12.21 15.86
N ALA A 494 -3.53 11.95 15.72
CA ALA A 494 -2.86 11.84 14.42
C ALA A 494 -2.02 10.57 14.38
N LEU A 495 -2.00 9.95 13.19
CA LEU A 495 -1.17 8.79 12.93
C LEU A 495 0.23 9.26 12.52
N LEU A 496 1.23 8.87 13.33
CA LEU A 496 2.64 9.00 12.99
C LEU A 496 3.03 7.99 11.92
N ASP A 497 2.60 6.74 12.15
CA ASP A 497 2.91 5.59 11.32
C ASP A 497 1.77 4.57 11.37
N LYS A 498 1.69 3.75 10.32
CA LYS A 498 0.79 2.60 10.23
C LYS A 498 1.47 1.44 9.49
N ASP A 499 1.67 0.35 10.20
CA ASP A 499 2.15 -0.90 9.63
C ASP A 499 1.02 -1.93 9.60
N ALA A 500 0.65 -2.38 8.41
CA ALA A 500 -0.23 -3.52 8.22
C ALA A 500 0.60 -4.71 7.72
N VAL A 501 0.65 -5.78 8.51
CA VAL A 501 1.50 -6.94 8.26
C VAL A 501 0.62 -8.17 8.11
N GLY A 502 0.73 -8.83 6.96
CA GLY A 502 0.12 -10.15 6.76
C GLY A 502 0.84 -11.19 7.61
N ARG A 503 0.08 -12.02 8.32
CA ARG A 503 0.63 -13.11 9.12
C ARG A 503 0.63 -14.39 8.31
N SER A 504 1.64 -15.20 8.52
CA SER A 504 1.62 -16.60 8.13
C SER A 504 1.98 -17.50 9.30
N SER A 505 1.24 -18.57 9.47
CA SER A 505 1.53 -19.64 10.43
C SER A 505 2.23 -20.78 9.70
N MET A 506 3.36 -21.23 10.24
CA MET A 506 4.11 -22.36 9.70
C MET A 506 3.50 -23.67 10.25
N TYR A 507 2.75 -24.39 9.43
CA TYR A 507 2.25 -25.72 9.78
C TYR A 507 3.14 -26.77 9.12
N GLY A 508 3.83 -27.58 9.93
CA GLY A 508 4.73 -28.60 9.42
C GLY A 508 5.02 -29.70 10.43
N TYR A 509 5.25 -30.91 9.92
CA TYR A 509 5.75 -32.06 10.67
C TYR A 509 7.19 -32.32 10.21
N MET A 510 8.12 -32.51 11.16
CA MET A 510 9.54 -32.80 10.89
C MET A 510 10.27 -31.80 9.95
N GLY A 511 10.10 -30.49 10.16
CA GLY A 511 10.89 -29.46 9.47
C GLY A 511 10.41 -29.07 8.07
N PHE A 512 9.40 -29.75 7.52
CA PHE A 512 8.73 -29.35 6.28
C PHE A 512 7.43 -28.62 6.62
N GLY A 513 7.49 -27.30 6.67
CA GLY A 513 6.32 -26.45 6.89
C GLY A 513 5.97 -25.64 5.64
N ARG A 514 4.68 -25.48 5.36
CA ARG A 514 4.20 -24.46 4.41
C ARG A 514 3.66 -23.28 5.23
N PRO A 515 4.03 -22.04 4.89
CA PRO A 515 3.38 -20.88 5.47
C PRO A 515 1.92 -20.85 5.00
N ILE A 516 0.99 -20.77 5.94
CA ILE A 516 -0.45 -20.61 5.69
C ILE A 516 -0.83 -19.20 6.14
N ALA A 517 -1.54 -18.45 5.30
CA ALA A 517 -2.01 -17.12 5.66
C ALA A 517 -2.86 -17.18 6.95
N SER A 518 -2.59 -16.29 7.90
CA SER A 518 -3.12 -16.32 9.26
C SER A 518 -3.64 -14.94 9.69
N GLY A 519 -4.27 -14.24 8.75
CA GLY A 519 -4.82 -12.89 8.96
C GLY A 519 -3.76 -11.79 9.01
N TYR A 520 -4.01 -10.74 9.79
CA TYR A 520 -3.21 -9.51 9.79
C TYR A 520 -2.94 -8.98 11.20
N ILE A 521 -1.88 -8.18 11.32
CA ILE A 521 -1.61 -7.27 12.44
C ILE A 521 -1.58 -5.86 11.87
N VAL A 522 -2.26 -4.92 12.50
CA VAL A 522 -2.11 -3.49 12.23
C VAL A 522 -1.55 -2.82 13.46
N ASN A 523 -0.45 -2.09 13.30
CA ASN A 523 0.13 -1.25 14.33
C ASN A 523 -0.06 0.21 13.94
N LEU A 524 -0.67 0.98 14.82
CA LEU A 524 -0.79 2.43 14.71
C LEU A 524 0.10 3.06 15.76
N ARG A 525 0.94 4.00 15.33
CA ARG A 525 1.64 4.89 16.26
C ARG A 525 0.94 6.23 16.25
N VAL A 526 0.41 6.61 17.40
CA VAL A 526 -0.60 7.66 17.53
C VAL A 526 -0.15 8.69 18.54
N ILE A 527 -0.35 9.96 18.19
CA ILE A 527 -0.35 11.07 19.16
C ILE A 527 -1.78 11.54 19.34
N ARG A 528 -2.14 11.88 20.58
CA ARG A 528 -3.48 12.34 20.95
C ARG A 528 -3.39 13.77 21.42
N PHE A 529 -4.31 14.63 21.00
CA PHE A 529 -4.27 16.05 21.34
C PHE A 529 -5.65 16.70 21.31
N GLY A 530 -5.78 17.80 22.04
CA GLY A 530 -7.01 18.57 22.14
C GLY A 530 -7.00 19.82 21.25
N PRO A 531 -7.85 20.81 21.54
CA PRO A 531 -7.87 22.09 20.81
C PRO A 531 -6.57 22.89 20.93
N GLU A 532 -5.74 22.61 21.94
CA GLU A 532 -4.41 23.21 22.13
C GLU A 532 -3.39 22.79 21.06
N GLY A 533 -3.67 21.73 20.30
CA GLY A 533 -2.79 21.20 19.26
C GLY A 533 -1.84 20.09 19.75
N PRO A 534 -1.03 19.51 18.84
CA PRO A 534 -0.13 18.40 19.16
C PRO A 534 0.90 18.75 20.24
N PRO A 535 1.43 17.73 20.95
CA PRO A 535 2.53 17.94 21.91
C PRO A 535 3.80 18.48 21.22
N PRO A 536 4.72 19.12 21.97
CA PRO A 536 5.96 19.65 21.42
C PRO A 536 6.76 18.62 20.62
N GLY A 537 7.28 19.02 19.46
CA GLY A 537 7.97 18.16 18.51
C GLY A 537 7.06 17.43 17.50
N TYR A 538 5.74 17.60 17.63
CA TYR A 538 4.74 17.01 16.72
C TYR A 538 3.82 18.06 16.08
N GLU A 539 4.22 19.33 16.09
CA GLU A 539 3.41 20.46 15.59
C GLU A 539 3.00 20.26 14.13
N ALA A 540 3.87 19.64 13.32
CA ALA A 540 3.61 19.35 11.91
C ALA A 540 2.40 18.42 11.68
N PHE A 541 1.93 17.70 12.71
CA PHE A 541 0.79 16.80 12.64
C PHE A 541 -0.56 17.47 12.94
N ALA A 542 -0.57 18.76 13.31
CA ALA A 542 -1.80 19.50 13.59
C ALA A 542 -2.75 19.54 12.38
N THR A 543 -2.19 19.58 11.17
CA THR A 543 -2.95 19.58 9.90
C THR A 543 -3.49 18.20 9.52
N ARG A 544 -3.19 17.16 10.31
CA ARG A 544 -3.56 15.76 10.08
C ARG A 544 -4.39 15.17 11.21
N ALA A 545 -5.10 16.04 11.93
CA ALA A 545 -5.99 15.63 13.00
C ALA A 545 -7.12 14.74 12.45
N ILE A 546 -7.31 13.59 13.08
CA ILE A 546 -8.46 12.71 12.91
C ILE A 546 -9.39 12.96 14.09
N ALA A 547 -10.64 13.29 13.80
CA ALA A 547 -11.66 13.49 14.82
C ALA A 547 -12.05 12.14 15.44
N ALA A 548 -11.79 11.97 16.74
CA ALA A 548 -12.00 10.69 17.42
C ALA A 548 -13.48 10.29 17.42
N ARG A 549 -14.38 11.26 17.62
CA ARG A 549 -15.83 11.02 17.62
C ARG A 549 -16.33 10.50 16.27
N GLU A 550 -15.89 11.09 15.16
CA GLU A 550 -16.32 10.69 13.81
C GLU A 550 -15.92 9.24 13.49
N VAL A 551 -14.72 8.83 13.90
CA VAL A 551 -14.26 7.44 13.74
C VAL A 551 -15.14 6.48 14.52
N ILE A 552 -15.45 6.80 15.79
CA ILE A 552 -16.31 5.97 16.64
C ILE A 552 -17.72 5.90 16.06
N ASP A 553 -18.33 7.03 15.74
CA ASP A 553 -19.70 7.08 15.21
C ASP A 553 -19.85 6.27 13.90
N ALA A 554 -18.79 6.23 13.09
CA ALA A 554 -18.77 5.47 11.85
C ALA A 554 -18.48 3.96 12.03
N LEU A 555 -17.60 3.59 12.97
CA LEU A 555 -17.10 2.22 13.08
C LEU A 555 -17.73 1.42 14.23
N ALA A 556 -18.07 2.04 15.35
CA ALA A 556 -18.67 1.36 16.50
C ALA A 556 -19.98 0.62 16.14
N PRO A 557 -20.95 1.21 15.39
CA PRO A 557 -22.16 0.48 14.99
C PRO A 557 -21.87 -0.76 14.13
N VAL A 558 -20.74 -0.77 13.41
CA VAL A 558 -20.30 -1.90 12.59
C VAL A 558 -19.75 -3.04 13.45
N TYR A 559 -19.16 -2.76 14.61
CA TYR A 559 -18.42 -3.77 15.39
C TYR A 559 -18.95 -4.04 16.81
N GLU A 560 -19.61 -3.08 17.47
CA GLU A 560 -20.05 -3.18 18.88
C GLU A 560 -21.38 -3.91 19.11
N VAL A 561 -22.29 -3.93 18.13
CA VAL A 561 -23.57 -4.68 18.23
C VAL A 561 -23.33 -6.19 18.50
N GLU A 562 -22.11 -6.65 18.31
CA GLU A 562 -21.70 -8.04 18.44
C GLU A 562 -20.93 -8.38 19.72
N THR A 563 -20.27 -7.42 20.38
CA THR A 563 -19.51 -7.69 21.62
C THR A 563 -20.43 -7.89 22.81
N ALA A 564 -21.58 -7.20 22.85
CA ALA A 564 -22.57 -7.35 23.91
C ALA A 564 -23.37 -8.67 23.85
N ASN A 565 -23.42 -9.32 22.67
CA ASN A 565 -24.21 -10.54 22.43
C ASN A 565 -23.38 -11.83 22.38
N ALA A 566 -22.06 -11.74 22.40
CA ALA A 566 -21.18 -12.90 22.55
C ALA A 566 -21.09 -13.29 24.05
N LYS A 567 -22.15 -13.93 24.58
CA LYS A 567 -21.98 -14.69 25.82
C LYS A 567 -20.93 -15.79 25.58
N PRO A 568 -19.98 -15.99 26.51
CA PRO A 568 -18.91 -16.97 26.37
C PRO A 568 -19.42 -18.40 26.20
#